data_AF-A0A7V9F9G9-F1
#
_entry.id   AF-A0A7V9F9G9-F1
#
_cell.length_a   1.000
_cell.length_b   1.000
_cell.length_c   1.000
_cell.angle_alpha   90.00
_cell.angle_beta   90.00
_cell.angle_gamma   90.00
#
_symmetry.space_group_name_H-M   'P 1'
#
loop_
_entity.id
_entity.type
_entity.pdbx_description
1 polymer ?
#
loop_
_entity_poly.entity_id
_entity_poly.type
_entity_poly.pdbx_seq_one_letter_code
_entity_poly.pdbx_strand_id
1 'polypeptide(L)' 'MSVYEALALTPVINASATLTRLGGSRMPPSVIEAMSTAAALFTDLDEMQRKAGERIAAITYN' A
#
# COMPACT_ATOMS: atom_id res chain seq x y z
N MET A 1 7.09 -16.04 12.23
CA MET A 1 6.61 -15.14 13.29
C MET A 1 6.32 -13.79 12.65
N SER A 2 5.09 -13.28 12.74
CA SER A 2 4.71 -11.98 12.19
C SER A 2 5.23 -10.84 13.09
N VAL A 3 5.36 -9.62 12.54
CA VAL A 3 5.70 -8.43 13.33
C VAL A 3 4.70 -8.19 14.47
N TYR A 4 3.42 -8.51 14.25
CA TYR A 4 2.38 -8.37 15.28
C TYR A 4 2.56 -9.37 16.42
N GLU A 5 2.94 -10.62 16.12
CA GLU A 5 3.24 -11.62 17.16
C GLU A 5 4.44 -11.21 18.01
N ALA A 6 5.50 -10.66 17.39
CA ALA A 6 6.67 -10.16 18.11
C ALA A 6 6.33 -8.97 19.03
N LEU A 7 5.31 -8.19 18.67
CA LEU A 7 4.78 -7.08 19.46
C LEU A 7 3.66 -7.49 20.44
N ALA A 8 3.38 -8.80 20.59
CA ALA A 8 2.28 -9.33 21.41
C ALA A 8 0.89 -8.77 21.04
N LEU A 9 0.69 -8.47 19.74
CA LEU A 9 -0.58 -7.99 19.19
C LEU A 9 -1.37 -9.14 18.56
N THR A 10 -2.67 -9.19 18.85
CA THR A 10 -3.59 -10.18 18.26
C THR A 10 -4.09 -9.70 16.89
N PRO A 11 -3.82 -10.45 15.79
CA PRO A 11 -4.38 -10.14 14.48
C PRO A 11 -5.92 -10.21 14.49
N VAL A 12 -6.57 -9.39 13.67
CA VAL A 12 -8.04 -9.36 13.55
C VAL A 12 -8.48 -9.65 12.12
N ILE A 13 -9.68 -10.22 11.98
CA ILE A 13 -10.37 -10.33 10.69
C ILE A 13 -11.09 -9.00 10.44
N ASN A 14 -10.66 -8.26 9.42
CA ASN A 14 -11.33 -7.03 9.01
C ASN A 14 -12.50 -7.34 8.04
N ALA A 15 -13.73 -7.27 8.54
CA ALA A 15 -14.97 -7.38 7.77
C ALA A 15 -15.64 -6.00 7.52
N SER A 16 -14.92 -4.91 7.75
CA SER A 16 -15.40 -3.52 7.64
C SER A 16 -14.78 -2.79 6.46
N ALA A 17 -14.49 -3.52 5.36
CA ALA A 17 -13.86 -2.99 4.14
C ALA A 17 -12.55 -2.22 4.44
N THR A 18 -12.39 -1.00 3.92
CA THR A 18 -11.15 -0.22 3.97
C THR A 18 -11.00 0.60 5.26
N LEU A 19 -11.33 0.01 6.42
CA LEU A 19 -11.34 0.71 7.70
C LEU A 19 -9.94 1.15 8.14
N THR A 20 -9.68 2.46 8.16
CA THR A 20 -8.38 3.07 8.50
C THR A 20 -7.83 2.63 9.86
N ARG A 21 -8.70 2.48 10.88
CA ARG A 21 -8.30 2.04 12.22
C ARG A 21 -7.68 0.63 12.24
N LEU A 22 -7.98 -0.20 11.24
CA LEU A 22 -7.45 -1.55 11.07
C LEU A 22 -6.39 -1.64 9.97
N GLY A 23 -5.86 -0.50 9.50
CA GLY A 23 -4.83 -0.45 8.46
C GLY A 23 -5.36 -0.44 7.03
N GLY A 24 -6.68 -0.29 6.83
CA GLY A 24 -7.28 -0.18 5.49
C GLY A 24 -7.31 -1.52 4.75
N SER A 25 -6.84 -1.52 3.50
CA SER A 25 -6.87 -2.67 2.59
C SER A 25 -5.56 -3.45 2.57
N ARG A 26 -5.64 -4.74 2.24
CA ARG A 26 -4.47 -5.58 2.00
C ARG A 26 -3.89 -5.31 0.62
N MET A 27 -2.59 -5.08 0.55
CA MET A 27 -1.87 -4.94 -0.72
C MET A 27 -1.63 -6.32 -1.37
N PRO A 28 -1.79 -6.44 -2.71
CA PRO A 28 -1.35 -7.62 -3.45
C PRO A 28 0.17 -7.86 -3.34
N PRO A 29 0.66 -9.10 -3.52
CA PRO A 29 2.10 -9.41 -3.42
C PRO A 29 3.01 -8.54 -4.29
N SER A 30 2.61 -8.27 -5.54
CA SER A 30 3.39 -7.43 -6.47
C SER A 30 3.55 -5.99 -5.98
N VAL A 31 2.57 -5.45 -5.26
CA VAL A 31 2.63 -4.10 -4.69
C VAL A 31 3.60 -4.08 -3.50
N ILE A 32 3.61 -5.12 -2.67
CA ILE A 32 4.54 -5.25 -1.54
C ILE A 32 5.99 -5.26 -2.04
N GLU A 33 6.27 -6.02 -3.10
CA GLU A 33 7.61 -6.08 -3.72
C GLU A 33 8.06 -4.71 -4.28
N ALA A 34 7.17 -4.02 -5.01
CA ALA A 34 7.45 -2.68 -5.52
C ALA A 34 7.72 -1.68 -4.38
N MET A 35 6.93 -1.71 -3.31
CA MET A 35 7.12 -0.84 -2.15
C MET A 35 8.40 -1.16 -1.38
N SER A 36 8.79 -2.44 -1.28
CA SER A 36 10.08 -2.82 -0.70
C SER A 36 11.25 -2.21 -1.45
N THR A 37 11.16 -2.15 -2.78
CA THR A 37 12.18 -1.51 -3.62
C THR A 37 12.16 0.01 -3.43
N ALA A 38 10.96 0.62 -3.44
CA ALA A 38 10.79 2.06 -3.29
C ALA A 38 11.29 2.58 -1.93
N ALA A 39 11.16 1.80 -0.85
CA ALA A 39 11.58 2.19 0.49
C ALA A 39 13.10 2.44 0.63
N ALA A 40 13.91 1.93 -0.30
CA ALA A 40 15.36 2.14 -0.30
C ALA A 40 15.80 3.42 -1.04
N LEU A 41 14.87 4.14 -1.67
CA LEU A 41 15.16 5.27 -2.55
C LEU A 41 14.32 6.49 -2.15
N PHE A 42 14.85 7.68 -2.42
CA PHE A 42 14.09 8.91 -2.36
C PHE A 42 13.66 9.32 -3.77
N THR A 43 12.47 9.90 -3.89
CA THR A 43 11.95 10.46 -5.14
C THR A 43 11.18 11.75 -4.84
N ASP A 44 11.01 12.59 -5.86
CA ASP A 44 10.03 13.65 -5.84
C ASP A 44 8.61 13.02 -5.84
N LEU A 45 7.84 13.31 -4.78
CA LEU A 45 6.49 12.76 -4.61
C LEU A 45 5.48 13.41 -5.55
N ASP A 46 5.65 14.68 -5.91
CA ASP A 46 4.75 15.38 -6.82
C ASP A 46 4.92 14.82 -8.23
N GLU A 47 6.17 14.56 -8.67
CA GLU A 47 6.44 13.90 -9.95
C GLU A 47 5.88 12.48 -9.97
N MET A 48 6.08 11.71 -8.89
CA MET A 48 5.55 10.35 -8.76
C MET A 48 4.02 10.34 -8.88
N GLN A 49 3.33 11.23 -8.15
CA GLN A 49 1.87 11.32 -8.16
C GLN A 49 1.34 11.73 -9.53
N ARG A 50 1.99 12.68 -10.21
CA ARG A 50 1.64 13.07 -11.59
C ARG A 50 1.70 11.88 -12.54
N LYS A 51 2.82 11.13 -12.55
CA LYS A 51 2.99 9.95 -13.41
C LYS A 51 1.98 8.85 -13.09
N ALA A 52 1.69 8.63 -11.80
CA ALA A 52 0.64 7.69 -11.39
C ALA A 52 -0.74 8.11 -11.91
N GLY A 53 -1.08 9.40 -11.78
CA GLY A 53 -2.31 9.98 -12.31
C GLY A 53 -2.46 9.79 -13.82
N GLU A 54 -1.42 10.12 -14.59
CA GLU A 54 -1.39 9.93 -16.05
C GLU A 54 -1.63 8.46 -16.44
N ARG A 55 -1.00 7.52 -15.74
CA ARG A 55 -1.20 6.09 -15.99
C ARG A 55 -2.61 5.64 -15.65
N ILE A 56 -3.16 6.09 -14.52
CA ILE A 56 -4.52 5.75 -14.10
C ILE A 56 -5.51 6.29 -15.14
N ALA A 57 -5.41 7.56 -15.51
CA ALA A 57 -6.24 8.20 -16.53
C ALA A 57 -6.22 7.40 -17.85
N ALA A 58 -5.04 7.00 -18.31
CA ALA A 58 -4.89 6.21 -19.53
C ALA A 58 -5.56 4.83 -19.48
N ILE A 59 -5.61 4.16 -18.32
CA ILE A 59 -6.24 2.83 -18.20
C ILE A 59 -7.73 2.90 -17.82
N THR A 60 -8.19 4.00 -17.22
CA THR A 60 -9.59 4.23 -16.87
C THR A 60 -10.34 5.10 -17.89
N TYR A 61 -9.65 5.63 -18.90
CA TYR A 61 -10.18 6.53 -19.93
C TYR A 61 -10.77 7.84 -19.37
N ASN A 62 -10.10 8.40 -18.35
CA ASN A 62 -10.43 9.71 -17.77
C ASN A 62 -9.52 10.82 -18.31
#